data_AF-A0A231HNI6-F1
#
_entry.id   AF-A0A231HNI6-F1
#
_cell.length_a   1.000
_cell.length_b   1.000
_cell.length_c   1.000
_cell.angle_alpha   90.00
_cell.angle_beta   90.00
_cell.angle_gamma   90.00
#
_symmetry.space_group_name_H-M   'P 1'
#
loop_
_entity.id
_entity.type
_entity.pdbx_description
1 polymer ?
#
loop_
_entity_poly.entity_id
_entity_poly.type
_entity_poly.pdbx_seq_one_letter_code
_entity_poly.pdbx_strand_id
1 'polypeptide(L)'
;MDQTLAIVLLILLSLVTANLPFATHKPLLVLPWAAPGGRFVQGPMRWLESLLFFAVLAGLGVGTLWWVGQGLMSPMGMLLRVALLLVLVAVLMAYPSVAARRNASAAASAPAGKSFFDRLVEVLVFYALVGVLAFAFEASMGNVFVQGWEFYAITLSLFLVMAYPGYVYRYLMRHRPGKTS
;
A
#
# COMPACT_ATOMS: atom_id res chain seq x y z
N MET A 1 21.13 4.45 -15.53
CA MET A 1 20.66 5.13 -14.31
C MET A 1 21.59 4.70 -13.19
N ASP A 2 22.08 5.59 -12.34
CA ASP A 2 22.97 5.18 -11.26
C ASP A 2 22.20 4.27 -10.31
N GLN A 3 22.69 3.05 -10.11
CA GLN A 3 22.14 2.05 -9.19
C GLN A 3 21.85 2.66 -7.81
N THR A 4 22.72 3.57 -7.38
CA THR A 4 22.58 4.36 -6.14
C THR A 4 21.27 5.15 -6.08
N LEU A 5 20.85 5.80 -7.17
CA LEU A 5 19.60 6.57 -7.19
C LEU A 5 18.37 5.66 -7.10
N ALA A 6 18.40 4.50 -7.78
CA ALA A 6 17.31 3.52 -7.69
C ALA A 6 17.15 3.01 -6.25
N ILE A 7 18.27 2.70 -5.58
CA ILE A 7 18.29 2.25 -4.19
C ILE A 7 17.75 3.34 -3.26
N VAL A 8 18.24 4.58 -3.37
CA VAL A 8 17.78 5.69 -2.52
C VAL A 8 16.29 5.96 -2.72
N LEU A 9 15.81 5.96 -3.97
CA LEU A 9 14.38 6.13 -4.27
C LEU A 9 13.53 5.02 -3.65
N LEU A 10 13.96 3.76 -3.76
CA LEU A 10 13.27 2.63 -3.14
C LEU A 10 13.24 2.73 -1.62
N ILE A 11 14.35 3.13 -0.99
CA ILE A 11 14.43 3.30 0.47
C ILE A 11 13.47 4.42 0.92
N LEU A 12 13.53 5.59 0.28
CA LEU A 12 12.63 6.70 0.60
C LEU A 12 11.17 6.34 0.37
N LEU A 13 10.87 5.66 -0.74
CA LEU A 13 9.52 5.20 -1.03
C LEU A 13 9.04 4.18 0.01
N SER A 14 9.89 3.25 0.41
CA SER A 14 9.61 2.27 1.47
C SER A 14 9.28 2.98 2.78
N LEU A 15 10.05 4.00 3.13
CA LEU A 15 9.85 4.76 4.37
C LEU A 15 8.51 5.47 4.40
N VAL A 16 8.15 6.12 3.29
CA VAL A 16 6.87 6.82 3.17
C VAL A 16 5.70 5.83 3.17
N THR A 17 5.78 4.78 2.36
CA THR A 17 4.68 3.79 2.18
C THR A 17 4.47 2.93 3.42
N ALA A 18 5.52 2.54 4.14
CA ALA A 18 5.42 1.79 5.39
C ALA A 18 4.68 2.56 6.49
N ASN A 19 4.79 3.90 6.50
CA ASN A 19 4.17 4.76 7.51
C ASN A 19 2.77 5.28 7.12
N LEU A 20 2.41 5.22 5.85
CA LEU A 20 1.14 5.70 5.28
C LEU A 20 -0.12 5.05 5.92
N PRO A 21 -0.15 3.72 6.20
CA PRO A 21 -1.25 3.05 6.90
C PRO A 21 -1.49 3.56 8.32
N PHE A 22 -0.44 4.06 8.99
CA PHE A 22 -0.49 4.53 10.37
C PHE A 22 -0.82 6.02 10.45
N ALA A 23 -0.32 6.82 9.51
CA ALA A 23 -0.63 8.26 9.45
C ALA A 23 -2.10 8.53 9.09
N THR A 24 -2.71 7.69 8.24
CA THR A 24 -4.06 7.91 7.75
C THR A 24 -5.13 7.22 8.60
N HIS A 25 -6.26 7.90 8.81
CA HIS A 25 -7.44 7.31 9.46
C HIS A 25 -8.38 6.59 8.48
N LYS A 26 -8.26 6.89 7.18
CA LYS A 26 -9.14 6.40 6.11
C LYS A 26 -8.67 5.03 5.60
N PRO A 27 -9.57 4.06 5.35
CA PRO A 27 -9.18 2.78 4.75
C PRO A 27 -8.51 3.01 3.40
N LEU A 28 -7.31 2.47 3.24
CA LEU A 28 -6.55 2.55 1.99
C LEU A 28 -6.86 1.36 1.07
N LEU A 29 -7.35 0.26 1.65
CA LEU A 29 -7.75 -0.94 0.92
C LEU A 29 -9.26 -1.19 1.04
N VAL A 30 -9.83 -1.75 -0.03
CA VAL A 30 -11.19 -2.31 -0.01
C VAL A 30 -11.12 -3.72 0.58
N LEU A 31 -11.05 -3.83 1.90
CA LEU A 31 -11.12 -5.12 2.58
C LEU A 31 -12.59 -5.58 2.70
N PRO A 32 -12.90 -6.86 2.44
CA PRO A 32 -14.29 -7.33 2.48
C PRO A 32 -14.89 -7.31 3.89
N TRP A 33 -14.06 -7.37 4.93
CA TRP A 33 -14.49 -7.38 6.34
C TRP A 33 -14.45 -6.03 7.06
N ALA A 34 -13.79 -4.99 6.50
CA ALA A 34 -13.49 -3.75 7.25
C ALA A 34 -14.62 -2.70 7.32
N ALA A 35 -15.90 -3.10 7.35
CA ALA A 35 -17.02 -2.15 7.44
C ALA A 35 -17.31 -1.71 8.90
N PRO A 36 -17.22 -0.41 9.24
CA PRO A 36 -17.69 0.15 10.50
C PRO A 36 -19.22 0.05 10.63
N GLY A 37 -19.71 -0.57 11.70
CA GLY A 37 -21.14 -0.52 12.05
C GLY A 37 -21.98 -1.51 11.26
N GLY A 38 -22.25 -2.65 11.89
CA GLY A 38 -23.03 -3.74 11.32
C GLY A 38 -24.36 -3.29 10.73
N ARG A 39 -24.46 -3.37 9.41
CA ARG A 39 -25.40 -4.24 8.70
C ARG A 39 -24.75 -4.63 7.39
N PHE A 40 -24.91 -5.88 7.03
CA PHE A 40 -24.21 -6.53 5.93
C PHE A 40 -24.36 -5.73 4.63
N VAL A 41 -23.32 -4.99 4.24
CA VAL A 41 -22.94 -4.91 2.82
C VAL A 41 -22.03 -6.13 2.49
N GLN A 42 -21.94 -7.14 3.37
CA GLN A 42 -21.16 -8.37 3.16
C GLN A 42 -21.85 -9.32 2.14
N GLY A 43 -22.35 -8.77 1.03
CA GLY A 43 -22.80 -9.56 -0.09
C GLY A 43 -21.60 -10.05 -0.93
N PRO A 44 -21.81 -11.06 -1.80
CA PRO A 44 -20.81 -11.49 -2.78
C PRO A 44 -20.28 -10.32 -3.64
N MET A 45 -21.08 -9.26 -3.80
CA MET A 45 -20.69 -8.04 -4.51
C MET A 45 -19.46 -7.33 -3.89
N ARG A 46 -19.30 -7.31 -2.56
CA ARG A 46 -18.08 -6.72 -1.94
C ARG A 46 -16.85 -7.60 -2.12
N TRP A 47 -17.02 -8.91 -2.14
CA TRP A 47 -15.94 -9.84 -2.48
C TRP A 47 -15.50 -9.60 -3.93
N LEU A 48 -16.45 -9.47 -4.86
CA LEU A 48 -16.18 -9.09 -6.25
C LEU A 48 -15.48 -7.72 -6.36
N GLU A 49 -15.95 -6.69 -5.65
CA GLU A 49 -15.29 -5.38 -5.64
C GLU A 49 -13.88 -5.43 -5.08
N SER A 50 -13.66 -6.17 -3.98
CA SER A 50 -12.33 -6.34 -3.40
C SER A 50 -11.40 -7.12 -4.34
N LEU A 51 -11.89 -8.19 -4.96
CA LEU A 51 -11.17 -8.95 -5.97
C LEU A 51 -10.82 -8.07 -7.17
N LEU A 52 -11.78 -7.29 -7.68
CA LEU A 52 -11.55 -6.37 -8.79
C LEU A 52 -10.53 -5.29 -8.41
N PHE A 53 -10.62 -4.72 -7.21
CA PHE A 53 -9.66 -3.74 -6.70
C PHE A 53 -8.25 -4.33 -6.62
N PHE A 54 -8.09 -5.51 -6.02
CA PHE A 54 -6.80 -6.20 -5.96
C PHE A 54 -6.30 -6.63 -7.34
N ALA A 55 -7.19 -7.05 -8.24
CA ALA A 55 -6.85 -7.39 -9.62
C ALA A 55 -6.37 -6.17 -10.42
N VAL A 56 -7.02 -5.01 -10.25
CA VAL A 56 -6.56 -3.75 -10.84
C VAL A 56 -5.24 -3.32 -10.21
N LEU A 57 -5.09 -3.40 -8.89
CA LEU A 57 -3.85 -3.05 -8.20
C LEU A 57 -2.68 -3.95 -8.66
N ALA A 58 -2.91 -5.26 -8.75
CA ALA A 58 -1.96 -6.23 -9.25
C ALA A 58 -1.68 -6.03 -10.74
N GLY A 59 -2.71 -5.74 -11.55
CA GLY A 59 -2.58 -5.42 -12.97
C GLY A 59 -1.76 -4.16 -13.21
N LEU A 60 -1.94 -3.13 -12.39
CA LEU A 60 -1.06 -1.95 -12.40
C LEU A 60 0.36 -2.31 -12.00
N GLY A 61 0.54 -3.10 -10.94
CA GLY A 61 1.83 -3.63 -10.51
C GLY A 61 2.56 -4.39 -11.61
N VAL A 62 1.92 -5.38 -12.22
CA VAL A 62 2.48 -6.14 -13.35
C VAL A 62 2.69 -5.24 -14.55
N GLY A 63 1.75 -4.31 -14.83
CA GLY A 63 1.91 -3.28 -15.85
C GLY A 63 3.19 -2.49 -15.67
N THR A 64 3.60 -2.20 -14.42
CA THR A 64 4.89 -1.56 -14.15
C THR A 64 6.08 -2.39 -14.59
N LEU A 65 6.07 -3.71 -14.37
CA LEU A 65 7.15 -4.61 -14.79
C LEU A 65 7.33 -4.54 -16.31
N TRP A 66 6.22 -4.54 -17.05
CA TRP A 66 6.24 -4.43 -18.51
C TRP A 66 6.63 -3.03 -18.99
N TRP A 67 6.13 -1.97 -18.37
CA TRP A 67 6.37 -0.59 -18.82
C TRP A 67 7.75 -0.07 -18.43
N VAL A 68 8.18 -0.32 -17.19
CA VAL A 68 9.49 0.10 -16.66
C VAL A 68 10.60 -0.80 -17.22
N GLY A 69 10.31 -2.09 -17.42
CA GLY A 69 11.25 -3.05 -18.02
C GLY A 69 11.58 -2.80 -19.49
N GLN A 70 10.76 -2.02 -20.23
CA GLN A 70 11.00 -1.68 -21.63
C GLN A 70 12.09 -0.61 -21.87
N GLY A 71 13.02 -0.41 -20.93
CA GLY A 71 14.28 0.29 -21.17
C GLY A 71 14.14 1.69 -21.78
N LEU A 72 13.55 2.66 -21.06
CA LEU A 72 13.72 4.06 -21.48
C LEU A 72 15.09 4.57 -21.00
N MET A 73 15.95 4.81 -21.97
CA MET A 73 17.34 5.27 -21.91
C MET A 73 17.56 6.66 -21.26
N SER A 74 16.62 7.20 -20.47
CA SER A 74 16.76 8.51 -19.82
C SER A 74 16.31 8.53 -18.34
N PRO A 75 17.12 9.13 -17.42
CA PRO A 75 16.78 9.24 -15.99
C PRO A 75 15.46 9.99 -15.73
N MET A 76 15.18 11.04 -16.52
CA MET A 76 13.97 11.85 -16.39
C MET A 76 12.70 11.05 -16.72
N GLY A 77 12.75 10.21 -17.76
CA GLY A 77 11.61 9.38 -18.17
C GLY A 77 11.23 8.34 -17.11
N MET A 78 12.22 7.79 -16.41
CA MET A 78 11.99 6.85 -15.31
C MET A 78 11.37 7.53 -14.09
N LEU A 79 11.87 8.72 -13.70
CA LEU A 79 11.27 9.51 -12.63
C LEU A 79 9.81 9.86 -12.91
N LEU A 80 9.49 10.28 -14.15
CA LEU A 80 8.12 10.58 -14.55
C LEU A 80 7.21 9.34 -14.51
N ARG A 81 7.71 8.17 -14.92
CA ARG A 81 6.97 6.90 -14.85
C ARG A 81 6.67 6.50 -13.40
N VAL A 82 7.67 6.59 -12.53
CA VAL A 82 7.51 6.31 -11.09
C VAL A 82 6.53 7.31 -10.48
N ALA A 83 6.66 8.60 -10.77
CA ALA A 83 5.73 9.63 -10.30
C ALA A 83 4.29 9.37 -10.79
N LEU A 84 4.10 9.05 -12.08
CA LEU A 84 2.80 8.70 -12.63
C LEU A 84 2.22 7.46 -11.96
N LEU A 85 3.04 6.46 -11.64
CA LEU A 85 2.63 5.29 -10.90
C LEU A 85 2.22 5.59 -9.47
N LEU A 86 3.00 6.41 -8.76
CA LEU A 86 2.63 6.86 -7.42
C LEU A 86 1.32 7.65 -7.44
N VAL A 87 1.10 8.47 -8.47
CA VAL A 87 -0.18 9.17 -8.68
C VAL A 87 -1.30 8.19 -8.95
N LEU A 88 -1.12 7.20 -9.82
CA LEU A 88 -2.14 6.23 -10.18
C LEU A 88 -2.51 5.33 -8.99
N VAL A 89 -1.51 4.88 -8.23
CA VAL A 89 -1.71 4.17 -6.97
C VAL A 89 -2.41 5.06 -5.95
N ALA A 90 -2.02 6.34 -5.81
CA ALA A 90 -2.69 7.27 -4.92
C ALA A 90 -4.15 7.54 -5.31
N VAL A 91 -4.45 7.63 -6.61
CA VAL A 91 -5.82 7.75 -7.14
C VAL A 91 -6.62 6.49 -6.84
N LEU A 92 -6.04 5.31 -7.09
CA LEU A 92 -6.67 4.04 -6.75
C LEU A 92 -6.91 3.91 -5.23
N MET A 93 -5.97 4.37 -4.40
CA MET A 93 -6.10 4.43 -2.93
C MET A 93 -7.10 5.49 -2.46
N ALA A 94 -7.39 6.52 -3.27
CA ALA A 94 -8.45 7.49 -2.99
C ALA A 94 -9.85 6.88 -3.20
N TYR A 95 -10.01 5.89 -4.08
CA TYR A 95 -11.27 5.19 -4.34
C TYR A 95 -11.91 4.57 -3.09
N PRO A 96 -11.23 3.73 -2.27
CA PRO A 96 -11.80 3.18 -1.04
C PRO A 96 -12.22 4.27 -0.06
N SER A 97 -11.50 5.39 -0.02
CA SER A 97 -11.84 6.51 0.85
C SER A 97 -13.13 7.24 0.45
N VAL A 98 -13.51 7.19 -0.85
CA VAL A 98 -14.73 7.80 -1.39
C VAL A 98 -15.88 6.80 -1.37
N ALA A 99 -15.64 5.54 -1.73
CA ALA A 99 -16.61 4.44 -1.63
C ALA A 99 -17.03 4.20 -0.17
N ALA A 100 -16.08 4.24 0.78
CA ALA A 100 -16.38 4.15 2.21
C ALA A 100 -17.23 5.34 2.70
N ARG A 101 -17.10 6.53 2.12
CA ARG A 101 -17.94 7.70 2.46
C ARG A 101 -19.37 7.56 1.94
N ARG A 102 -19.55 7.03 0.72
CA ARG A 102 -20.88 6.74 0.14
C ARG A 102 -21.62 5.66 0.94
N ASN A 103 -20.89 4.68 1.44
CA ASN A 103 -21.48 3.59 2.25
C ASN A 103 -21.65 4.02 3.73
N ALA A 104 -20.82 4.93 4.23
CA ALA A 104 -20.93 5.48 5.60
C ALA A 104 -22.08 6.48 5.75
N SER A 105 -22.50 7.19 4.70
CA SER A 105 -23.71 8.04 4.77
C SER A 105 -25.00 7.24 4.99
N ALA A 106 -24.99 5.93 4.78
CA ALA A 106 -26.09 5.03 5.13
C ALA A 106 -25.96 4.39 6.54
N ALA A 107 -24.80 4.47 7.18
CA ALA A 107 -24.46 3.80 8.44
C ALA A 107 -23.89 4.80 9.47
N ALA A 108 -24.64 5.86 9.75
CA ALA A 108 -24.19 7.05 10.45
C ALA A 108 -23.87 6.92 11.96
N SER A 109 -23.55 5.75 12.51
CA SER A 109 -23.34 5.63 13.95
C SER A 109 -22.46 4.45 14.39
N ALA A 110 -21.15 4.50 14.11
CA ALA A 110 -20.17 3.79 14.93
C ALA A 110 -18.76 4.38 14.75
N PRO A 111 -18.02 4.68 15.84
CA PRO A 111 -16.63 5.09 15.76
C PRO A 111 -15.76 3.84 15.54
N ALA A 112 -15.78 3.23 14.36
CA ALA A 112 -14.88 2.11 14.09
C ALA A 112 -13.51 2.65 13.69
N GLY A 113 -12.61 2.70 14.67
CA GLY A 113 -11.19 2.77 14.35
C GLY A 113 -10.78 1.50 13.58
N LYS A 114 -9.92 1.64 12.56
CA LYS A 114 -9.35 0.49 11.83
C LYS A 114 -8.77 -0.53 12.81
N SER A 115 -9.04 -1.82 12.58
CA SER A 115 -8.45 -2.90 13.36
C SER A 115 -6.93 -2.96 13.18
N PHE A 116 -6.23 -3.55 14.14
CA PHE A 116 -4.80 -3.85 14.00
C PHE A 116 -4.52 -4.74 12.79
N PHE A 117 -5.35 -5.77 12.58
CA PHE A 117 -5.22 -6.69 11.45
C PHE A 117 -5.41 -5.99 10.10
N ASP A 118 -6.33 -5.03 10.01
CA ASP A 118 -6.54 -4.27 8.77
C ASP A 118 -5.30 -3.46 8.39
N ARG A 119 -4.59 -2.91 9.38
CA ARG A 119 -3.32 -2.20 9.14
C ARG A 119 -2.20 -3.15 8.75
N LEU A 120 -2.12 -4.32 9.37
CA LEU A 120 -1.13 -5.32 9.02
C LEU A 120 -1.30 -5.74 7.56
N VAL A 121 -2.54 -5.96 7.12
CA VAL A 121 -2.84 -6.25 5.72
C VAL A 121 -2.49 -5.06 4.81
N GLU A 122 -2.79 -3.81 5.20
CA GLU A 122 -2.36 -2.61 4.46
C GLU A 122 -0.83 -2.57 4.29
N VAL A 123 -0.07 -2.81 5.36
CA VAL A 123 1.41 -2.83 5.33
C VAL A 123 1.93 -3.94 4.41
N LEU A 124 1.36 -5.14 4.48
CA LEU A 124 1.77 -6.27 3.62
C LEU A 124 1.51 -5.97 2.13
N VAL A 125 0.40 -5.32 1.81
CA VAL A 125 0.11 -4.91 0.43
C VAL A 125 1.08 -3.83 -0.04
N PHE A 126 1.43 -2.87 0.82
CA PHE A 126 2.46 -1.87 0.48
C PHE A 126 3.84 -2.50 0.30
N TYR A 127 4.19 -3.49 1.10
CA TYR A 127 5.42 -4.26 0.91
C TYR A 127 5.43 -4.94 -0.47
N ALA A 128 4.34 -5.60 -0.86
CA ALA A 128 4.22 -6.22 -2.18
C ALA A 128 4.34 -5.19 -3.32
N LEU A 129 3.71 -4.02 -3.19
CA LEU A 129 3.80 -2.95 -4.19
C LEU A 129 5.23 -2.40 -4.35
N VAL A 130 5.92 -2.16 -3.24
CA VAL A 130 7.32 -1.73 -3.23
C VAL A 130 8.21 -2.82 -3.82
N GLY A 131 7.97 -4.09 -3.49
CA GLY A 131 8.68 -5.23 -4.06
C GLY A 131 8.54 -5.31 -5.58
N VAL A 132 7.33 -5.13 -6.11
CA VAL A 132 7.08 -5.10 -7.57
C VAL A 132 7.86 -3.95 -8.23
N LEU A 133 7.91 -2.78 -7.61
CA LEU A 133 8.73 -1.66 -8.10
C LEU A 133 10.23 -1.95 -8.03
N ALA A 134 10.69 -2.63 -6.99
CA ALA A 134 12.08 -3.04 -6.86
C ALA A 134 12.47 -4.04 -7.97
N PHE A 135 11.63 -5.03 -8.25
CA PHE A 135 11.81 -5.96 -9.37
C PHE A 135 11.80 -5.25 -10.72
N ALA A 136 10.91 -4.27 -10.91
CA ALA A 136 10.87 -3.47 -12.12
C ALA A 136 12.18 -2.70 -12.34
N PHE A 137 12.78 -2.18 -11.27
CA PHE A 137 14.08 -1.51 -11.32
C PHE A 137 15.22 -2.48 -11.60
N GLU A 138 15.23 -3.65 -10.96
CA GLU A 138 16.23 -4.70 -11.20
C GLU A 138 16.20 -5.18 -12.66
N ALA A 139 15.00 -5.44 -13.20
CA ALA A 139 14.81 -5.83 -14.60
C ALA A 139 15.25 -4.74 -15.60
N SER A 140 15.22 -3.47 -15.21
CA SER A 140 15.69 -2.36 -16.06
C SER A 140 17.21 -2.18 -16.08
N MET A 141 17.92 -2.69 -15.05
CA MET A 141 19.38 -2.55 -14.90
C MET A 141 20.16 -3.77 -15.38
N GLY A 142 19.49 -4.89 -15.66
CA GLY A 142 20.13 -6.11 -16.14
C GLY A 142 19.26 -7.34 -15.93
N ASN A 143 19.89 -8.50 -15.76
CA ASN A 143 19.19 -9.74 -15.52
C ASN A 143 18.77 -9.84 -14.03
N VAL A 144 17.51 -10.15 -13.78
CA VAL A 144 17.00 -10.38 -12.42
C VAL A 144 17.62 -11.66 -11.87
N PHE A 145 18.28 -11.57 -10.72
CA PHE A 145 18.87 -12.75 -10.08
C PHE A 145 17.80 -13.54 -9.32
N VAL A 146 17.92 -14.87 -9.32
CA VAL A 146 17.03 -15.74 -8.55
C VAL A 146 17.39 -15.60 -7.07
N GLN A 147 16.53 -14.91 -6.32
CA GLN A 147 16.69 -14.68 -4.88
C GLN A 147 15.94 -15.76 -4.08
N GLY A 148 16.56 -16.26 -3.01
CA GLY A 148 15.95 -17.26 -2.10
C GLY A 148 14.83 -16.68 -1.23
N TRP A 149 14.10 -17.55 -0.53
CA TRP A 149 13.02 -17.14 0.37
C TRP A 149 13.52 -16.25 1.53
N GLU A 150 14.78 -16.41 1.92
CA GLU A 150 15.47 -15.67 2.98
C GLU A 150 15.52 -14.17 2.66
N PHE A 151 15.77 -13.83 1.38
CA PHE A 151 15.81 -12.43 0.95
C PHE A 151 14.46 -11.74 1.18
N TYR A 152 13.36 -12.42 0.86
CA TYR A 152 12.02 -11.88 1.09
C TYR A 152 11.72 -11.75 2.59
N ALA A 153 12.15 -12.71 3.42
CA ALA A 153 11.99 -12.62 4.87
C ALA A 153 12.74 -11.43 5.47
N ILE A 154 13.98 -11.19 5.04
CA ILE A 154 14.82 -10.08 5.51
C ILE A 154 14.24 -8.74 5.05
N THR A 155 13.87 -8.61 3.77
CA THR A 155 13.30 -7.36 3.23
C THR A 155 11.96 -7.02 3.87
N LEU A 156 11.11 -8.03 4.12
CA LEU A 156 9.87 -7.85 4.87
C LEU A 156 10.14 -7.37 6.29
N SER A 157 11.12 -7.97 6.98
CA SER A 157 11.50 -7.57 8.33
C SER A 157 12.01 -6.12 8.38
N LEU A 158 12.84 -5.71 7.43
CA LEU A 158 13.31 -4.33 7.30
C LEU A 158 12.16 -3.35 7.03
N PHE A 159 11.21 -3.74 6.18
CA PHE A 159 10.02 -2.93 5.90
C PHE A 159 9.15 -2.74 7.16
N LEU A 160 8.99 -3.79 7.96
CA LEU A 160 8.26 -3.72 9.23
C LEU A 160 8.98 -2.84 10.26
N VAL A 161 10.30 -2.90 10.36
CA VAL A 161 11.09 -1.99 11.20
C VAL A 161 10.88 -0.54 10.76
N MET A 162 10.81 -0.30 9.46
CA MET A 162 10.57 1.02 8.90
C MET A 162 9.13 1.54 9.16
N ALA A 163 8.17 0.62 9.34
CA ALA A 163 6.78 0.92 9.74
C ALA A 163 6.63 1.21 11.25
N TYR A 164 7.59 0.77 12.07
CA TYR A 164 7.59 0.92 13.52
C TYR A 164 7.35 2.35 14.04
N PRO A 165 7.99 3.43 13.51
CA PRO A 165 7.75 4.78 14.03
C PRO A 165 6.27 5.21 13.91
N GLY A 166 5.62 4.89 12.79
CA GLY A 166 4.19 5.14 12.60
C GLY A 166 3.32 4.31 13.56
N TYR A 167 3.69 3.05 13.79
CA TYR A 167 3.04 2.19 14.78
C TYR A 167 3.12 2.80 16.19
N VAL A 168 4.30 3.18 16.64
CA VAL A 168 4.52 3.76 17.98
C VAL A 168 3.75 5.06 18.16
N TYR A 169 3.87 5.99 17.22
CA TYR A 169 3.18 7.27 17.30
C TYR A 169 1.66 7.10 17.46
N ARG A 170 1.08 6.13 16.76
CA ARG A 170 -0.36 5.90 16.79
C ARG A 170 -0.84 5.11 18.00
N TYR A 171 -0.15 4.05 18.38
CA TYR A 171 -0.60 3.13 19.41
C TYR A 171 -0.09 3.49 20.81
N LEU A 172 1.12 4.04 20.92
CA LEU A 172 1.73 4.42 22.19
C LEU A 172 1.53 5.90 22.53
N MET A 173 1.60 6.83 21.55
CA MET A 173 1.46 8.27 21.84
C MET A 173 0.02 8.77 21.74
N ARG A 174 -0.76 8.31 20.74
CA ARG A 174 -2.18 8.64 20.62
C ARG A 174 -3.05 7.68 21.44
N HIS A 175 -3.04 7.87 22.75
CA HIS A 175 -4.07 7.30 23.62
C HIS A 175 -5.45 7.82 23.16
N ARG A 176 -6.43 6.92 23.02
CA ARG A 176 -7.83 7.35 22.96
C ARG A 176 -8.09 8.17 24.22
N PRO A 177 -8.59 9.42 24.14
CA PRO A 177 -9.08 10.07 25.35
C PRO A 177 -10.14 9.14 25.94
N GLY A 178 -9.86 8.65 27.16
CA GLY A 178 -10.76 7.76 27.88
C GLY A 178 -12.13 8.42 27.91
N LYS A 179 -13.18 7.67 27.57
CA LYS A 179 -14.54 8.08 27.89
C LYS A 179 -14.59 8.21 29.41
N THR A 180 -14.52 9.43 29.91
CA THR A 180 -14.85 9.76 31.29
C THR A 180 -16.29 9.32 31.49
N SER A 181 -16.47 8.30 32.33
CA SER A 181 -17.75 7.91 32.91
C SER A 181 -18.29 9.02 33.80
#